data_AF-A0A497TCI3-F1
#
_entry.id   AF-A0A497TCI3-F1
#
_cell.length_a   1.000
_cell.length_b   1.000
_cell.length_c   1.000
_cell.angle_alpha   90.00
_cell.angle_beta   90.00
_cell.angle_gamma   90.00
#
_symmetry.space_group_name_H-M   'P 1'
#
loop_
_entity.id
_entity.type
_entity.pdbx_description
1 polymer ?
#
loop_
_entity_poly.entity_id
_entity_poly.type
_entity_poly.pdbx_seq_one_letter_code
_entity_poly.pdbx_strand_id
1 'polypeptide(L)'
;MLFRLVEKTLNYARKKSPWFLHLDTGGCNGCSIELFAVLNPRYDIERFGGLSKANPRHTDILLIDGAVTKKIRPRLERIYQQTPEPKVVVAVGSCAISKGIFHDAYNIDGP
;
A
#
# COMPACT_ATOMS: atom_id res chain seq x y z
N MET A 1 0.66 -33.62 -7.77
CA MET A 1 -0.76 -33.32 -7.45
C MET A 1 -0.90 -32.59 -6.11
N LEU A 2 -0.26 -33.08 -5.04
CA LEU A 2 -0.29 -32.46 -3.70
C LEU A 2 0.28 -31.02 -3.64
N PHE A 3 1.44 -30.76 -4.25
CA PHE A 3 2.06 -29.42 -4.28
C PHE A 3 1.13 -28.35 -4.89
N ARG A 4 0.45 -28.67 -6.00
CA ARG A 4 -0.52 -27.76 -6.63
C ARG A 4 -1.72 -27.47 -5.73
N LEU A 5 -2.15 -28.44 -4.92
CA LEU A 5 -3.24 -28.24 -3.98
C LEU A 5 -2.81 -27.29 -2.85
N VAL A 6 -1.61 -27.46 -2.31
CA VAL A 6 -1.05 -26.58 -1.26
C VAL A 6 -0.91 -25.14 -1.77
N GLU A 7 -0.31 -24.92 -2.94
CA GLU A 7 -0.21 -23.58 -3.54
C GLU A 7 -1.58 -22.94 -3.76
N LYS A 8 -2.55 -23.71 -4.26
CA LYS A 8 -3.91 -23.21 -4.49
C LYS A 8 -4.55 -22.74 -3.19
N THR A 9 -4.38 -23.50 -2.11
CA THR A 9 -4.90 -23.14 -0.78
C THR A 9 -4.19 -21.92 -0.20
N LEU A 10 -2.86 -21.84 -0.30
CA LEU A 10 -2.09 -20.67 0.16
C LEU A 10 -2.48 -19.39 -0.59
N ASN A 11 -2.60 -19.47 -1.92
CA ASN A 11 -3.05 -18.34 -2.74
C ASN A 11 -4.49 -17.94 -2.43
N TYR A 12 -5.37 -18.90 -2.16
CA TYR A 12 -6.73 -18.61 -1.70
C TYR A 12 -6.73 -17.88 -0.36
N ALA A 13 -5.95 -18.34 0.62
CA ALA A 13 -5.84 -17.71 1.94
C ALA A 13 -5.33 -16.27 1.83
N ARG A 14 -4.24 -16.05 1.08
CA ARG A 14 -3.68 -14.70 0.82
C ARG A 14 -4.70 -13.77 0.16
N LYS A 15 -5.45 -14.27 -0.83
CA LYS A 15 -6.49 -13.49 -1.52
C LYS A 15 -7.66 -13.10 -0.60
N LYS A 16 -7.94 -13.90 0.43
CA LYS A 16 -9.06 -13.69 1.36
C LYS A 16 -8.72 -12.88 2.61
N SER A 17 -7.45 -12.53 2.80
CA SER A 17 -7.00 -11.75 3.95
C SER A 17 -5.94 -10.70 3.56
N PRO A 18 -6.23 -9.78 2.63
CA PRO A 18 -5.26 -8.78 2.17
C PRO A 18 -5.10 -7.63 3.19
N TRP A 19 -4.24 -7.80 4.19
CA TRP A 19 -4.03 -6.75 5.20
C TRP A 19 -3.12 -5.66 4.66
N PHE A 20 -3.49 -4.40 4.89
CA PHE A 20 -2.82 -3.26 4.27
C PHE A 20 -2.41 -2.18 5.27
N LEU A 21 -1.33 -1.48 4.92
CA LEU A 21 -0.83 -0.29 5.61
C LEU A 21 -0.82 0.86 4.59
N HIS A 22 -1.51 1.94 4.94
CA HIS A 22 -1.47 3.20 4.18
C HIS A 22 -0.25 4.03 4.59
N LEU A 23 0.46 4.57 3.60
CA LEU A 23 1.63 5.40 3.77
C LEU A 23 1.54 6.65 2.88
N ASP A 24 1.35 7.80 3.51
CA ASP A 24 1.45 9.09 2.85
C ASP A 24 2.91 9.55 2.73
N THR A 25 3.35 9.79 1.50
CA THR A 25 4.73 10.13 1.16
C THR A 25 4.95 11.59 0.73
N GLY A 26 3.90 12.42 0.80
CA GLY A 26 3.93 13.82 0.37
C GLY A 26 2.65 14.26 -0.35
N GLY A 27 1.52 13.65 -0.01
CA GLY A 27 0.22 13.88 -0.60
C GLY A 27 -0.47 15.12 -0.05
N CYS A 28 -1.51 15.54 -0.77
CA CYS A 28 -2.43 16.61 -0.37
C CYS A 28 -3.71 16.07 0.29
N ASN A 29 -3.68 14.85 0.82
CA ASN A 29 -4.82 14.07 1.31
C ASN A 29 -5.87 13.64 0.27
N GLY A 30 -5.74 14.04 -1.01
CA GLY A 30 -6.73 13.68 -2.04
C GLY A 30 -6.89 12.17 -2.21
N CYS A 31 -5.78 11.45 -2.43
CA CYS A 31 -5.81 9.97 -2.52
C CYS A 31 -6.06 9.31 -1.15
N SER A 32 -5.57 9.92 -0.07
CA SER A 32 -5.69 9.36 1.28
C SER A 32 -7.15 9.31 1.72
N ILE A 33 -7.93 10.36 1.46
CA ILE A 33 -9.37 10.41 1.78
C ILE A 33 -10.12 9.33 0.98
N GLU A 34 -9.75 9.06 -0.26
CA GLU A 34 -10.34 7.96 -1.03
C GLU A 34 -9.98 6.59 -0.42
N LEU A 35 -8.75 6.41 0.05
CA LEU A 35 -8.34 5.19 0.78
C LEU A 35 -9.10 5.04 2.10
N PHE A 36 -9.36 6.13 2.82
CA PHE A 36 -10.24 6.09 4.01
C PHE A 36 -11.70 5.86 3.64
N ALA A 37 -12.16 6.35 2.49
CA ALA A 37 -13.52 6.08 2.02
C ALA A 37 -13.74 4.58 1.82
N VAL A 38 -12.74 3.85 1.32
CA VAL A 38 -12.77 2.39 1.16
C VAL A 38 -13.02 1.63 2.48
N LEU A 39 -12.65 2.21 3.63
CA LEU A 39 -12.94 1.67 4.97
C LEU A 39 -14.36 2.00 5.47
N ASN A 40 -15.04 2.96 4.85
CA ASN A 40 -16.38 3.37 5.29
C ASN A 40 -17.45 2.36 4.85
N PRO A 41 -18.62 2.33 5.51
CA PRO A 41 -19.69 1.35 5.25
C PRO A 41 -20.21 1.30 3.81
N ARG A 42 -20.00 2.37 3.03
CA ARG A 42 -20.39 2.40 1.61
C ARG A 42 -19.60 1.42 0.75
N TYR A 43 -18.30 1.27 1.04
CA TYR A 43 -17.40 0.42 0.27
C TYR A 43 -16.96 -0.83 1.05
N ASP A 44 -16.79 -0.69 2.37
CA ASP A 44 -16.55 -1.77 3.34
C ASP A 44 -15.57 -2.84 2.83
N ILE A 45 -14.29 -2.47 2.72
CA ILE A 45 -13.24 -3.41 2.31
C ILE A 45 -13.04 -4.56 3.30
N GLU A 46 -13.44 -4.40 4.57
CA GLU A 46 -13.32 -5.45 5.58
C GLU A 46 -14.16 -6.68 5.22
N ARG A 47 -15.30 -6.49 4.52
CA ARG A 47 -16.10 -7.58 3.94
C ARG A 47 -15.29 -8.51 3.02
N PHE A 48 -14.26 -7.98 2.36
CA PHE A 48 -13.38 -8.76 1.49
C PHE A 48 -12.12 -9.28 2.22
N GLY A 49 -12.03 -9.06 3.54
CA GLY A 49 -10.92 -9.46 4.40
C GLY A 49 -9.78 -8.44 4.46
N GLY A 50 -9.95 -7.25 3.85
CA GLY A 50 -8.94 -6.21 3.86
C GLY A 50 -9.00 -5.42 5.16
N LEU A 51 -7.98 -5.57 6.00
CA LEU A 51 -7.88 -4.88 7.27
C LEU A 51 -6.76 -3.85 7.24
N SER A 52 -7.04 -2.65 7.71
CA SER A 52 -6.02 -1.63 7.95
C SER A 52 -5.19 -2.00 9.17
N LYS A 53 -3.87 -2.01 9.02
CA LYS A 53 -2.91 -2.27 10.10
C LYS A 53 -1.97 -1.09 10.21
N ALA A 54 -1.62 -0.73 11.45
CA ALA A 54 -0.66 0.35 11.73
C ALA A 54 0.81 -0.13 11.75
N ASN A 55 1.03 -1.45 11.92
CA ASN A 55 2.37 -2.01 12.03
C ASN A 55 2.77 -2.72 10.72
N PRO A 56 3.87 -2.31 10.07
CA PRO A 56 4.33 -2.94 8.83
C PRO A 56 4.66 -4.42 8.99
N ARG A 57 5.03 -4.88 10.19
CA ARG A 57 5.34 -6.29 10.48
C ARG A 57 4.11 -7.20 10.43
N HIS A 58 2.91 -6.64 10.51
CA HIS A 58 1.65 -7.38 10.45
C HIS A 58 0.88 -7.06 9.17
N THR A 59 1.56 -6.62 8.12
CA THR A 59 0.95 -6.14 6.88
C THR A 59 1.47 -6.93 5.69
N ASP A 60 0.60 -7.18 4.71
CA ASP A 60 0.96 -7.83 3.44
C ASP A 60 1.02 -6.83 2.27
N ILE A 61 0.22 -5.75 2.32
CA ILE A 61 0.09 -4.76 1.25
C ILE A 61 0.46 -3.36 1.74
N LEU A 62 1.38 -2.69 1.04
CA LEU A 62 1.70 -1.29 1.27
C LEU A 62 0.99 -0.42 0.23
N LEU A 63 0.06 0.42 0.69
CA LEU A 63 -0.63 1.42 -0.13
C LEU A 63 0.13 2.74 0.00
N ILE A 64 0.83 3.12 -1.06
CA ILE A 64 1.65 4.33 -1.09
C ILE A 64 0.92 5.39 -1.88
N ASP A 65 0.63 6.52 -1.25
CA ASP A 65 0.08 7.68 -1.93
C ASP A 65 0.93 8.94 -1.73
N GLY A 66 0.61 9.97 -2.51
CA GLY A 66 1.41 11.19 -2.58
C GLY A 66 2.67 11.04 -3.42
N ALA A 67 3.27 12.18 -3.79
CA ALA A 67 4.56 12.17 -4.47
C ALA A 67 5.65 11.91 -3.44
N VAL A 68 6.47 10.90 -3.67
CA VAL A 68 7.53 10.52 -2.72
C VAL A 68 8.53 11.65 -2.60
N THR A 69 8.66 12.23 -1.41
CA THR A 69 9.65 13.29 -1.15
C THR A 69 11.03 12.72 -0.82
N LYS A 70 12.11 13.46 -1.16
CA LYS A 70 13.49 13.16 -0.73
C LYS A 70 13.59 12.92 0.78
N LYS A 71 12.78 13.66 1.56
CA LYS A 71 12.75 13.55 3.03
C LYS A 71 12.15 12.24 3.51
N ILE A 72 11.12 11.71 2.85
CA ILE A 72 10.40 10.52 3.31
C ILE A 72 11.03 9.22 2.79
N ARG A 73 11.66 9.24 1.61
CA ARG A 73 12.27 8.06 0.97
C ARG A 73 13.00 7.10 1.92
N PRO A 74 13.97 7.54 2.75
CA PRO A 74 14.68 6.61 3.62
C PRO A 74 13.79 5.97 4.70
N ARG A 75 12.67 6.60 5.08
CA ARG A 75 11.68 5.99 6.00
C ARG A 75 10.82 4.98 5.25
N LEU A 76 10.39 5.31 4.03
CA LEU A 76 9.61 4.41 3.18
C LEU A 76 10.38 3.11 2.91
N GLU A 77 11.67 3.22 2.57
CA GLU A 77 12.55 2.07 2.36
C GLU A 77 12.66 1.20 3.62
N ARG A 78 12.81 1.80 4.81
CA ARG A 78 12.83 1.03 6.07
C ARG A 78 11.52 0.31 6.34
N ILE A 79 10.38 0.96 6.09
CA ILE A 79 9.06 0.35 6.26
C ILE A 79 8.91 -0.84 5.32
N TYR A 80 9.27 -0.66 4.04
CA TYR A 80 9.28 -1.74 3.06
C TYR A 80 10.15 -2.93 3.49
N GLN A 81 11.33 -2.69 4.06
CA GLN A 81 12.20 -3.76 4.57
C GLN A 81 11.64 -4.44 5.82
N GLN A 82 10.85 -3.75 6.64
CA GLN A 82 10.21 -4.31 7.83
C GLN A 82 8.96 -5.14 7.53
N THR A 83 8.37 -4.99 6.35
CA THR A 83 7.21 -5.77 5.92
C THR A 83 7.62 -7.22 5.57
N PRO A 84 6.95 -8.25 6.12
CA PRO A 84 7.27 -9.65 5.83
C PRO A 84 7.01 -10.03 4.38
N GLU A 85 7.70 -11.06 3.88
CA GLU A 85 7.35 -11.68 2.60
C GLU A 85 6.22 -12.72 2.78
N PRO A 86 5.29 -12.84 1.82
CA PRO A 86 5.22 -12.14 0.54
C PRO A 86 4.52 -10.77 0.66
N LYS A 87 5.19 -9.69 0.27
CA LYS A 87 4.61 -8.33 0.28
C LYS A 87 4.26 -7.80 -1.10
N VAL A 88 3.26 -6.93 -1.14
CA VAL A 88 2.82 -6.22 -2.35
C VAL A 88 2.87 -4.71 -2.09
N VAL A 89 3.27 -3.95 -3.09
CA VAL A 89 3.23 -2.49 -3.07
C VAL A 89 2.25 -2.01 -4.12
N VAL A 90 1.36 -1.09 -3.74
CA VAL A 90 0.39 -0.45 -4.63
C VAL A 90 0.61 1.05 -4.56
N ALA A 91 1.01 1.64 -5.68
CA ALA A 91 1.05 3.09 -5.83
C ALA A 91 -0.35 3.62 -6.14
N VAL A 92 -0.84 4.55 -5.34
CA VAL A 92 -2.20 5.10 -5.41
C VAL A 92 -2.15 6.55 -5.85
N GLY A 93 -2.75 6.81 -7.02
CA GLY A 93 -2.83 8.14 -7.62
C GLY A 93 -1.64 8.52 -8.49
N SER A 94 -1.83 9.52 -9.35
CA SER A 94 -0.82 9.96 -10.32
C SER A 94 0.46 10.48 -9.66
N CYS A 95 0.35 11.11 -8.49
CA CYS A 95 1.48 11.62 -7.72
C CYS A 95 2.43 10.50 -7.28
N ALA A 96 1.91 9.35 -6.83
CA ALA A 96 2.72 8.22 -6.42
C ALA A 96 3.28 7.42 -7.61
N ILE A 97 2.53 7.37 -8.72
CA ILE A 97 2.89 6.59 -9.92
C ILE A 97 3.95 7.29 -10.78
N SER A 98 3.87 8.62 -10.91
CA SER A 98 4.58 9.37 -11.96
C SER A 98 5.01 10.78 -11.53
N LYS A 99 5.05 11.05 -10.22
CA LYS A 99 5.12 12.40 -9.60
C LYS A 99 3.93 13.32 -9.88
N GLY A 100 3.14 13.06 -10.93
CA GLY A 100 1.97 13.84 -11.30
C GLY A 100 2.32 15.30 -11.52
N ILE A 101 1.56 16.21 -10.90
CA ILE A 101 1.81 17.66 -10.98
C ILE A 101 3.15 18.08 -10.35
N PHE A 102 3.76 17.24 -9.52
CA PHE A 102 5.02 17.52 -8.83
C PHE A 102 6.24 16.97 -9.58
N HIS A 103 6.11 16.64 -10.87
CA HIS A 103 7.19 16.05 -11.67
C HIS A 103 8.50 16.84 -11.62
N ASP A 104 8.44 18.16 -11.76
CA ASP A 104 9.62 19.02 -11.80
C ASP A 104 9.98 19.63 -10.43
N ALA A 105 9.33 19.20 -9.36
CA ALA A 105 9.58 19.74 -8.03
C ALA A 105 10.92 19.24 -7.46
N TYR A 106 11.72 20.19 -6.96
CA TYR A 106 13.10 19.96 -6.49
C TYR A 106 13.23 18.94 -5.35
N ASN A 107 12.15 18.72 -4.59
CA ASN A 107 12.12 17.89 -3.38
C ASN A 107 11.46 16.51 -3.59
N ILE A 108 11.03 16.18 -4.81
CA ILE A 108 10.45 14.87 -5.15
C ILE A 108 11.53 13.88 -5.55
N ASP A 109 11.34 12.62 -5.17
CA ASP A 109 12.28 11.52 -5.34
C ASP A 109 11.50 10.23 -5.65
N GLY A 110 11.49 9.81 -6.91
CA GLY A 110 10.65 8.71 -7.39
C GLY A 110 10.55 8.73 -8.91
N PRO A 111 9.85 7.76 -9.53
CA PRO A 111 9.48 7.82 -10.94
C PRO A 111 8.49 8.95 -11.21
#